data_AF-A0A6G7J5S0-F1
#
_entry.id   AF-A0A6G7J5S0-F1
#
_cell.length_a   1.000
_cell.length_b   1.000
_cell.length_c   1.000
_cell.angle_alpha   90.00
_cell.angle_beta   90.00
_cell.angle_gamma   90.00
#
_symmetry.space_group_name_H-M   'P 1'
#
loop_
_entity.id
_entity.type
_entity.pdbx_description
1 polymer ?
#
loop_
_entity_poly.entity_id
_entity_poly.type
_entity_poly.pdbx_seq_one_letter_code
_entity_poly.pdbx_strand_id
1 'polypeptide(L)'
;MDTFEKIVNIDLELHTSASDNEKERYDAVLPIISLRLFQKNMGSWGGRETCIGVPEDGYVLVNYWYVLESCAKNAKEQIEQVIQNFDLSAFTRLSVSDALETGEDFKKELEETETLEWCWVRE
;
A
#
# COMPACT_ATOMS: atom_id res chain seq x y z
N MET A 1 -0.44 -6.45 30.10
CA MET A 1 0.25 -6.40 28.79
C MET A 1 -0.79 -5.89 27.83
N ASP A 2 -0.69 -4.63 27.41
CA ASP A 2 -1.52 -4.13 26.33
C ASP A 2 -1.15 -4.90 25.08
N THR A 3 -2.12 -5.61 24.50
CA THR A 3 -1.91 -6.32 23.24
C THR A 3 -1.88 -5.23 22.18
N PHE A 4 -0.70 -4.95 21.63
CA PHE A 4 -0.59 -4.07 20.49
C PHE A 4 -1.49 -4.62 19.38
N GLU A 5 -2.30 -3.72 18.81
CA GLU A 5 -3.17 -4.08 17.71
C GLU A 5 -2.34 -4.57 16.53
N LYS A 6 -2.81 -5.63 15.86
CA LYS A 6 -2.12 -6.24 14.73
C LYS A 6 -2.07 -5.27 13.55
N ILE A 7 -0.91 -5.19 12.89
CA ILE A 7 -0.74 -4.49 11.61
C ILE A 7 -0.95 -5.49 10.48
N VAL A 8 -1.70 -5.08 9.46
CA VAL A 8 -1.92 -5.83 8.22
C VAL A 8 -1.56 -4.96 7.02
N ASN A 9 -1.36 -5.59 5.88
CA ASN A 9 -1.12 -4.91 4.62
C ASN A 9 -2.40 -4.88 3.79
N ILE A 10 -2.65 -3.75 3.11
CA ILE A 10 -3.54 -3.70 1.96
C ILE A 10 -2.68 -3.53 0.73
N ASP A 11 -2.61 -4.55 -0.12
CA ASP A 11 -1.85 -4.51 -1.36
C ASP A 11 -2.75 -4.04 -2.50
N LEU A 12 -2.24 -3.16 -3.36
CA LEU A 12 -2.87 -2.79 -4.62
C LEU A 12 -2.04 -3.38 -5.75
N GLU A 13 -2.64 -4.34 -6.44
CA GLU A 13 -2.03 -5.06 -7.54
C GLU A 13 -2.55 -4.53 -8.88
N LEU A 14 -1.71 -4.59 -9.92
CA LEU A 14 -2.07 -4.21 -11.28
C LEU A 14 -1.96 -5.43 -12.20
N HIS A 15 -2.96 -5.65 -13.04
CA HIS A 15 -2.94 -6.72 -14.02
C HIS A 15 -1.92 -6.42 -15.13
N THR A 16 -1.15 -7.43 -15.52
CA THR A 16 -0.19 -7.40 -16.63
C THR A 16 -0.78 -7.05 -18.00
N SER A 17 -2.12 -7.08 -18.17
CA SER A 17 -2.81 -6.67 -19.39
C SER A 17 -3.05 -5.15 -19.47
N ALA A 18 -2.74 -4.41 -18.40
CA ALA A 18 -2.87 -2.96 -18.38
C ALA A 18 -1.98 -2.32 -19.45
N SER A 19 -2.58 -1.47 -20.27
CA SER A 19 -1.94 -0.57 -21.22
C SER A 19 -1.06 0.47 -20.51
N ASP A 20 -0.19 1.14 -21.25
CA ASP A 20 0.71 2.15 -20.67
C ASP A 20 -0.06 3.34 -20.07
N ASN A 21 -1.19 3.73 -20.67
CA ASN A 21 -2.06 4.76 -20.10
C ASN A 21 -2.77 4.31 -18.80
N GLU A 22 -2.96 3.01 -18.60
CA GLU A 22 -3.47 2.46 -17.34
C GLU A 22 -2.39 2.41 -16.27
N LYS A 23 -1.14 2.08 -16.65
CA LYS A 23 0.02 2.15 -15.75
C LYS A 23 0.30 3.58 -15.30
N GLU A 24 0.27 4.56 -16.21
CA GLU A 24 0.45 5.97 -15.86
C GLU A 24 -0.62 6.46 -14.87
N ARG A 25 -1.89 6.07 -15.08
CA ARG A 25 -2.96 6.36 -14.12
C ARG A 25 -2.74 5.65 -12.79
N TYR A 26 -2.29 4.39 -12.83
CA TYR A 26 -1.96 3.62 -11.64
C TYR A 26 -0.88 4.34 -10.81
N ASP A 27 0.23 4.76 -11.44
CA ASP A 27 1.31 5.48 -10.75
C ASP A 27 0.83 6.81 -10.17
N ALA A 28 -0.07 7.51 -10.89
CA ALA A 28 -0.65 8.77 -10.43
C ALA A 28 -1.60 8.61 -9.23
N VAL A 29 -2.26 7.46 -9.04
CA VAL A 29 -3.17 7.26 -7.89
C VAL A 29 -2.43 6.97 -6.59
N LEU A 30 -1.23 6.38 -6.63
CA LEU A 30 -0.53 5.95 -5.42
C LEU A 30 -0.31 7.10 -4.43
N PRO A 31 0.20 8.29 -4.82
CA PRO A 31 0.38 9.40 -3.90
C PRO A 31 -0.95 9.91 -3.33
N ILE A 32 -2.03 9.86 -4.12
CA ILE A 32 -3.36 10.33 -3.72
C ILE A 32 -3.95 9.38 -2.67
N ILE A 33 -3.84 8.07 -2.89
CA ILE A 33 -4.25 7.05 -1.92
C ILE A 33 -3.47 7.24 -0.63
N SER A 34 -2.14 7.30 -0.72
CA SER A 34 -1.26 7.49 0.44
C SER A 34 -1.66 8.73 1.23
N LEU A 35 -1.71 9.91 0.60
CA LEU A 35 -2.09 11.16 1.25
C LEU A 35 -3.45 11.06 1.96
N ARG A 36 -4.43 10.41 1.33
CA ARG A 36 -5.79 10.25 1.89
C ARG A 36 -5.80 9.34 3.12
N LEU A 37 -5.02 8.27 3.13
CA LEU A 37 -4.88 7.38 4.29
C LEU A 37 -4.16 8.08 5.45
N PHE A 38 -3.10 8.85 5.17
CA PHE A 38 -2.37 9.63 6.17
C PHE A 38 -3.22 10.72 6.82
N GLN A 39 -3.92 11.54 6.01
CA GLN A 39 -4.77 12.62 6.53
C GLN A 39 -5.89 12.12 7.46
N LYS A 40 -6.25 10.84 7.36
CA LYS A 40 -7.28 10.20 8.17
C LYS A 40 -6.70 9.28 9.26
N ASN A 41 -5.37 9.25 9.43
CA ASN A 41 -4.66 8.37 10.37
C ASN A 41 -5.02 6.89 10.22
N MET A 42 -5.19 6.40 8.98
CA MET A 42 -5.64 5.02 8.72
C MET A 42 -4.53 4.07 8.30
N GLY A 43 -3.35 4.58 7.97
CA GLY A 43 -2.21 3.74 7.62
C GLY A 43 -1.00 4.52 7.13
N SER A 44 0.09 3.80 6.96
CA SER A 44 1.29 4.26 6.27
C SER A 44 1.46 3.52 4.94
N TRP A 45 2.23 4.11 4.03
CA TRP A 45 2.50 3.54 2.71
C TRP A 45 3.87 2.87 2.71
N GLY A 46 3.94 1.67 2.12
CA GLY A 46 5.18 0.98 1.81
C GLY A 46 5.28 0.76 0.30
N GLY A 47 6.39 1.21 -0.29
CA GLY A 47 6.75 0.85 -1.66
C GLY A 47 7.55 -0.44 -1.63
N ARG A 48 7.11 -1.47 -2.35
CA ARG A 48 7.99 -2.58 -2.71
C ARG A 48 7.84 -2.82 -4.18
N GLU A 49 8.61 -2.07 -4.96
CA GLU A 49 8.94 -2.42 -6.33
C GLU A 49 9.72 -3.73 -6.29
N THR A 50 9.01 -4.83 -6.30
CA THR A 50 9.59 -6.12 -6.63
C THR A 50 8.67 -6.74 -7.66
N CYS A 51 9.13 -6.78 -8.92
CA CYS A 51 8.68 -7.78 -9.88
C CYS A 51 9.01 -9.17 -9.29
N ILE A 52 8.20 -9.67 -8.35
CA ILE A 52 8.30 -11.02 -7.82
C ILE A 52 7.60 -11.96 -8.81
N GLY A 53 8.19 -12.09 -10.00
CA GLY A 53 7.67 -12.95 -11.06
C GLY A 53 6.28 -12.55 -11.57
N VAL A 54 5.87 -13.17 -12.66
CA VAL A 54 4.48 -13.09 -13.15
C VAL A 54 3.74 -14.24 -12.47
N PRO A 55 2.89 -14.02 -11.47
CA PRO A 55 2.04 -15.09 -10.93
C PRO A 55 1.06 -15.57 -12.02
N GLU A 56 0.60 -16.81 -11.90
CA GLU A 56 -0.23 -17.49 -12.90
C GLU A 56 -1.56 -16.76 -13.19
N ASP A 57 -2.03 -15.90 -12.29
CA ASP A 57 -3.27 -15.12 -12.39
C ASP A 57 -3.09 -13.72 -12.99
N GLY A 58 -1.86 -13.34 -13.35
CA GLY A 58 -1.59 -12.14 -14.15
C GLY A 58 -1.59 -10.81 -13.39
N TYR A 59 -1.72 -10.79 -12.06
CA TYR A 59 -1.64 -9.57 -11.23
C TYR A 59 -0.26 -9.43 -10.58
N VAL A 60 0.37 -8.26 -10.71
CA VAL A 60 1.64 -7.96 -10.05
C VAL A 60 1.42 -7.03 -8.87
N LEU A 61 2.01 -7.39 -7.72
CA LEU A 61 2.05 -6.53 -6.55
C LEU A 61 3.01 -5.38 -6.82
N VAL A 62 2.49 -4.15 -6.75
CA VAL A 62 3.30 -2.95 -7.01
C VAL A 62 3.41 -2.09 -5.76
N ASN A 63 2.37 -2.00 -4.93
CA ASN A 63 2.34 -1.17 -3.72
C ASN A 63 1.46 -1.74 -2.63
N TYR A 64 1.74 -1.37 -1.37
CA TYR A 64 0.93 -1.77 -0.23
C TYR A 64 0.89 -0.68 0.87
N TRP A 65 -0.10 -0.73 1.74
CA TRP A 65 -0.22 0.14 2.90
C TRP A 65 -0.30 -0.67 4.20
N TYR A 66 0.51 -0.30 5.18
CA TYR A 66 0.41 -0.83 6.54
C TYR A 66 -0.76 -0.15 7.25
N VAL A 67 -1.70 -0.94 7.74
CA VAL A 67 -2.89 -0.46 8.45
C VAL A 67 -3.10 -1.28 9.72
N LEU A 68 -3.65 -0.65 10.75
CA LEU A 68 -4.17 -1.40 11.89
C LEU A 68 -5.33 -2.29 11.44
N GLU A 69 -5.43 -3.50 11.97
CA GLU A 69 -6.44 -4.49 11.57
C GLU A 69 -7.88 -3.93 11.70
N SER A 70 -8.16 -3.13 12.74
CA SER A 70 -9.47 -2.46 12.90
C SER A 70 -9.75 -1.39 11.85
N CYS A 71 -8.72 -0.79 11.25
CA CYS A 71 -8.82 0.22 10.20
C CYS A 71 -8.89 -0.39 8.80
N ALA A 72 -8.57 -1.67 8.62
CA ALA A 72 -8.39 -2.30 7.32
C ALA A 72 -9.60 -2.14 6.39
N LYS A 73 -10.82 -2.34 6.92
CA LYS A 73 -12.05 -2.16 6.15
C LYS A 73 -12.19 -0.73 5.62
N ASN A 74 -12.02 0.26 6.49
CA ASN A 74 -12.19 1.67 6.12
C ASN A 74 -11.10 2.13 5.15
N ALA A 75 -9.85 1.69 5.36
CA ALA A 75 -8.74 1.98 4.48
C ALA A 75 -8.99 1.38 3.08
N LYS A 76 -9.45 0.12 3.01
CA LYS A 76 -9.82 -0.54 1.76
C LYS A 76 -10.90 0.25 0.99
N GLU A 77 -11.97 0.64 1.68
CA GLU A 77 -13.04 1.46 1.07
C GLU A 77 -12.52 2.80 0.52
N GLN A 78 -11.56 3.44 1.19
CA GLN A 78 -10.95 4.66 0.65
C GLN A 78 -10.12 4.39 -0.60
N ILE A 79 -9.36 3.30 -0.63
CA ILE A 79 -8.54 2.93 -1.78
C ILE A 79 -9.45 2.61 -2.97
N GLU A 80 -10.49 1.80 -2.78
CA GLU A 80 -11.47 1.43 -3.81
C GLU A 80 -12.14 2.67 -4.43
N GLN A 81 -12.52 3.66 -3.61
CA GLN A 81 -13.09 4.91 -4.11
C GLN A 81 -12.12 5.68 -5.01
N VAL A 82 -10.84 5.74 -4.65
CA VAL A 82 -9.84 6.42 -5.50
C VAL A 82 -9.64 5.63 -6.79
N ILE A 83 -9.51 4.31 -6.73
CA ILE A 83 -9.38 3.45 -7.91
C ILE A 83 -10.56 3.62 -8.89
N GLN A 84 -11.77 3.67 -8.34
CA GLN A 84 -12.98 3.88 -9.14
C GLN A 84 -12.96 5.25 -9.83
N ASN A 85 -12.56 6.31 -9.13
CA ASN A 85 -12.50 7.67 -9.69
C ASN A 85 -11.48 7.81 -10.84
N PHE A 86 -10.52 6.90 -10.93
CA PHE A 86 -9.49 6.89 -11.98
C PHE A 86 -9.77 5.84 -13.07
N ASP A 87 -10.93 5.18 -13.03
CA ASP A 87 -11.35 4.13 -13.97
C ASP A 87 -10.31 2.99 -14.07
N LEU A 88 -9.80 2.53 -12.91
CA LEU A 88 -8.79 1.47 -12.82
C LEU A 88 -9.35 0.14 -12.31
N SER A 89 -10.60 0.09 -11.88
CA SER A 89 -11.22 -1.09 -11.23
C SER A 89 -11.13 -2.38 -12.05
N ALA A 90 -11.10 -2.31 -13.37
CA ALA A 90 -10.98 -3.48 -14.24
C ALA A 90 -9.58 -4.12 -14.24
N PHE A 91 -8.56 -3.37 -13.84
CA PHE A 91 -7.16 -3.78 -13.93
C PHE A 91 -6.49 -3.90 -12.58
N THR A 92 -7.14 -3.46 -11.50
CA THR A 92 -6.56 -3.51 -10.17
C THR A 92 -7.29 -4.45 -9.24
N ARG A 93 -6.55 -5.08 -8.33
CA ARG A 93 -7.11 -5.89 -7.24
C ARG A 93 -6.56 -5.39 -5.91
N LEU A 94 -7.39 -5.50 -4.86
CA LEU A 94 -6.96 -5.28 -3.48
C LEU A 94 -6.93 -6.60 -2.71
N SER A 95 -5.77 -6.92 -2.13
CA SER A 95 -5.63 -8.01 -1.17
C SER A 95 -5.36 -7.45 0.22
N VAL A 96 -5.83 -8.16 1.25
CA VAL A 96 -5.40 -7.91 2.63
C VAL A 96 -4.58 -9.10 3.06
N SER A 97 -3.36 -8.83 3.51
CA SER A 97 -2.38 -9.84 3.87
C SER A 97 -1.75 -9.50 5.23
N ASP A 98 -1.05 -10.47 5.83
CA ASP A 98 -0.23 -10.16 7.00
C ASP A 98 0.84 -9.13 6.62
N ALA A 99 1.17 -8.23 7.55
CA ALA A 99 2.25 -7.28 7.32
C ALA A 99 3.53 -8.03 6.93
N LEU A 100 4.20 -7.57 5.89
CA LEU A 100 5.48 -8.12 5.47
C LEU A 100 6.44 -8.08 6.67
N GLU A 101 7.02 -9.23 7.04
CA GLU A 101 8.11 -9.25 8.02
C GLU A 101 9.28 -8.44 7.45
N THR A 102 9.56 -7.33 8.10
CA THR A 102 10.74 -6.53 7.82
C THR A 102 11.84 -6.98 8.76
N GLY A 103 13.07 -7.12 8.26
CA GLY A 103 14.24 -7.34 9.12
C GLY A 103 14.57 -6.14 10.01
N GLU A 104 13.86 -5.03 9.79
CA GLU A 104 13.97 -3.77 10.52
C GLU A 104 12.90 -3.69 11.60
N ASP A 105 13.34 -3.41 12.84
CA ASP A 105 12.47 -3.14 13.97
C ASP A 105 12.01 -1.67 13.89
N PHE A 106 11.02 -1.42 13.04
CA PHE A 106 10.43 -0.08 12.84
C PHE A 106 9.96 0.55 14.16
N LYS A 107 9.59 -0.27 15.15
CA LYS A 107 9.18 0.23 16.47
C LYS A 107 10.37 0.83 17.21
N LYS A 108 11.50 0.13 17.23
CA LYS A 108 12.73 0.65 17.81
C LYS A 108 13.21 1.90 17.07
N GLU A 109 13.13 1.91 15.74
CA GLU A 109 13.52 3.07 14.94
C GLU A 109 12.63 4.29 15.23
N LEU A 110 11.31 4.11 15.35
CA LEU A 110 10.35 5.15 15.77
C LEU A 110 10.58 5.66 17.22
N GLU A 111 10.96 4.78 18.15
CA GLU A 111 11.26 5.15 19.54
C GLU A 111 12.60 5.91 19.65
N GLU A 112 13.56 5.61 18.78
CA GLU A 112 14.90 6.24 18.76
C GLU A 112 14.96 7.50 17.91
N THR A 113 14.01 7.71 17.00
CA THR A 113 14.02 8.80 16.03
C THR A 113 13.30 10.05 16.59
N GLU A 114 14.06 11.13 16.81
CA GLU A 114 13.51 12.43 17.27
C GLU A 114 12.69 13.15 16.18
N THR A 115 12.82 12.75 14.92
CA THR A 115 12.15 13.37 13.76
C THR A 115 11.81 12.35 12.67
N LEU A 116 10.53 12.20 12.33
CA LEU A 116 10.11 11.40 11.18
C LEU A 116 10.55 12.07 9.87
N GLU A 117 11.66 11.63 9.30
CA GLU A 117 12.08 12.03 7.95
C GLU A 117 11.58 11.04 6.90
N TRP A 118 10.81 11.56 5.95
CA TRP A 118 10.39 10.83 4.76
C TRP A 118 11.44 10.99 3.68
N CYS A 119 12.17 9.92 3.34
CA CYS A 119 13.13 9.94 2.24
C CYS A 119 12.57 9.17 1.02
N TRP A 120 12.65 9.81 -0.14
CA TRP A 120 12.53 9.11 -1.42
C TRP A 120 13.92 8.60 -1.79
N VAL A 121 14.16 7.30 -1.69
CA VAL A 121 15.38 6.69 -2.20
C VAL A 121 15.12 6.30 -3.65
N ARG A 122 15.77 7.01 -4.59
CA ARG A 122 15.95 6.54 -5.97
C ARG A 122 17.28 5.80 -6.01
N GLU A 123 17.27 4.51 -6.31
CA GLU A 123 18.45 3.83 -6.87
C GLU A 123 18.60 4.16 -8.36
#